data_AF-A0A7Z9ZHY4-F1
#
_entry.id   AF-A0A7Z9ZHY4-F1
#
_cell.length_a   1.000
_cell.length_b   1.000
_cell.length_c   1.000
_cell.angle_alpha   90.00
_cell.angle_beta   90.00
_cell.angle_gamma   90.00
#
_symmetry.space_group_name_H-M   'P 1'
#
loop_
_entity.id
_entity.type
_entity.pdbx_description
1 polymer ?
#
loop_
_entity_poly.entity_id
_entity_poly.type
_entity_poly.pdbx_seq_one_letter_code
_entity_poly.pdbx_strand_id
1 'polypeptide(L)'
;TDVPGVFAGGDAVTGPATVIEAIAAGKRAAESIGRYLRGEDLATGRALEAPDISGIEYYTPPVVEPRARARMPKLPLVERRGFAEIHLGFDEAQAVSEAERCLSCSVCSECLECVQVCQPQAINHKAQPRSIALDVGAILWADGSGPERGGVQIAPDDVMGASAAAARVMLDLFRYRERPSVPPIPLVPSVPSGMAVFLCRCGGEISDVVDLAAMGEALRRLPDVALVEEVAFACHPDGAQAIERAIAERGLGRAVLAACSCCALDQICYSCSTQRLRCKGNLLRNPRGPAHPRFEFVNIREHCAFVHRDDPAAATAKATELVAAAVARARLAEPWPRGAMAVRTMALIVGRGPGAEASAEALTALGFRVVRAEADAIEGIRGGAGDFAVDERGGRPLRAGAIILAVRSDDERARLVSAFGAESLLQARDPLWAPVESWVPGIFLADSAVAGWAAAARAVGLLGRGWVQIQPIVARVDVARCRGCGDCVAVCPFGALRLVEEDPPRSPRWQGEEGLAVAQVSEALCQGCGACLAHCPTGAITAGSSSDRQVEAMLEAMLA
;
A
#
# COMPACT_ATOMS: atom_id res chain seq x y z
N THR A 1 4.22 33.31 -5.21
CA THR A 1 4.60 32.55 -4.01
C THR A 1 4.72 33.55 -2.87
N ASP A 2 5.22 33.17 -1.72
CA ASP A 2 5.63 34.09 -0.65
C ASP A 2 6.96 34.83 -0.96
N VAL A 3 7.66 34.42 -2.03
CA VAL A 3 8.89 35.06 -2.51
C VAL A 3 8.57 36.22 -3.47
N PRO A 4 9.03 37.46 -3.19
CA PRO A 4 8.81 38.61 -4.06
C PRO A 4 9.34 38.40 -5.48
N GLY A 5 8.53 38.76 -6.49
CA GLY A 5 8.89 38.60 -7.90
C GLY A 5 8.84 37.17 -8.43
N VAL A 6 8.47 36.18 -7.61
CA VAL A 6 8.33 34.79 -8.01
C VAL A 6 6.85 34.40 -8.13
N PHE A 7 6.47 34.02 -9.34
CA PHE A 7 5.11 33.60 -9.68
C PHE A 7 5.13 32.14 -10.09
N ALA A 8 4.15 31.38 -9.63
CA ALA A 8 4.04 29.96 -9.89
C ALA A 8 2.59 29.62 -10.25
N GLY A 9 2.41 28.57 -11.06
CA GLY A 9 1.09 28.06 -11.46
C GLY A 9 1.20 26.60 -11.90
N GLY A 10 0.05 25.96 -12.09
CA GLY A 10 -0.05 24.53 -12.43
C GLY A 10 0.25 23.61 -11.25
N ASP A 11 0.56 22.36 -11.56
CA ASP A 11 0.66 21.27 -10.58
C ASP A 11 1.68 21.50 -9.47
N ALA A 12 2.71 22.32 -9.74
CA ALA A 12 3.72 22.73 -8.76
C ALA A 12 3.16 23.61 -7.63
N VAL A 13 1.95 24.14 -7.77
CA VAL A 13 1.28 25.02 -6.78
C VAL A 13 0.04 24.38 -6.20
N THR A 14 -0.79 23.73 -7.03
CA THR A 14 -2.10 23.21 -6.63
C THR A 14 -2.14 21.69 -6.48
N GLY A 15 -1.04 20.98 -6.75
CA GLY A 15 -1.07 19.54 -6.96
C GLY A 15 -1.72 19.17 -8.30
N PRO A 16 -1.92 17.86 -8.57
CA PRO A 16 -2.44 17.38 -9.86
C PRO A 16 -3.76 18.07 -10.23
N ALA A 17 -3.72 18.89 -11.29
CA ALA A 17 -4.86 19.66 -11.75
C ALA A 17 -5.33 19.19 -13.14
N THR A 18 -6.56 19.52 -13.51
CA THR A 18 -7.03 19.34 -14.89
C THR A 18 -6.29 20.30 -15.82
N VAL A 19 -6.23 20.00 -17.11
CA VAL A 19 -5.58 20.86 -18.11
C VAL A 19 -6.17 22.28 -18.11
N ILE A 20 -7.47 22.41 -17.83
CA ILE A 20 -8.19 23.68 -17.79
C ILE A 20 -7.73 24.51 -16.60
N GLU A 21 -7.61 23.89 -15.43
CA GLU A 21 -7.13 24.55 -14.21
C GLU A 21 -5.66 24.95 -14.33
N ALA A 22 -4.82 24.13 -14.98
CA ALA A 22 -3.43 24.47 -15.28
C ALA A 22 -3.33 25.69 -16.20
N ILE A 23 -4.15 25.76 -17.25
CA ILE A 23 -4.22 26.93 -18.16
C ILE A 23 -4.72 28.17 -17.39
N ALA A 24 -5.74 28.03 -16.55
CA ALA A 24 -6.25 29.13 -15.73
C ALA A 24 -5.21 29.64 -14.71
N ALA A 25 -4.44 28.73 -14.10
CA ALA A 25 -3.33 29.08 -13.22
C ALA A 25 -2.23 29.85 -13.98
N GLY A 26 -1.89 29.42 -15.21
CA GLY A 26 -0.95 30.13 -16.07
C GLY A 26 -1.40 31.55 -16.40
N LYS A 27 -2.69 31.74 -16.76
CA LYS A 27 -3.26 33.07 -17.02
C LYS A 27 -3.21 33.98 -15.79
N ARG A 28 -3.56 33.47 -14.61
CA ARG A 28 -3.47 34.22 -13.35
C ARG A 28 -2.04 34.59 -12.98
N ALA A 29 -1.08 33.69 -13.22
CA ALA A 29 0.34 33.98 -13.00
C ALA A 29 0.82 35.10 -13.93
N ALA A 30 0.47 35.05 -15.21
CA ALA A 30 0.80 36.10 -16.19
C ALA A 30 0.20 37.46 -15.81
N GLU A 31 -1.07 37.49 -15.40
CA GLU A 31 -1.70 38.72 -14.90
C GLU A 31 -1.01 39.26 -13.64
N SER A 32 -0.64 38.37 -12.72
CA SER A 32 0.08 38.72 -11.48
C SER A 32 1.46 39.34 -11.77
N ILE A 33 2.19 38.78 -12.74
CA ILE A 33 3.45 39.35 -13.24
C ILE A 33 3.20 40.76 -13.77
N GLY A 34 2.18 40.93 -14.62
CA GLY A 34 1.84 42.24 -15.21
C GLY A 34 1.43 43.30 -14.18
N ARG A 35 0.71 42.93 -13.12
CA ARG A 35 0.36 43.83 -12.02
C ARG A 35 1.58 44.18 -11.16
N TYR A 36 2.40 43.18 -10.85
CA TYR A 36 3.64 43.37 -10.08
C TYR A 36 4.61 44.34 -10.77
N LEU A 37 4.80 44.19 -12.09
CA LEU A 37 5.65 45.09 -12.88
C LEU A 37 5.12 46.54 -12.94
N ARG A 38 3.81 46.75 -12.75
CA ARG A 38 3.16 48.07 -12.74
C ARG A 38 2.97 48.66 -11.34
N GLY A 39 3.40 47.95 -10.28
CA GLY A 39 3.18 48.37 -8.90
C GLY A 39 1.71 48.37 -8.47
N GLU A 40 0.88 47.57 -9.15
CA GLU A 40 -0.55 47.44 -8.86
C GLU A 40 -0.80 46.40 -7.76
N ASP A 41 -1.92 46.55 -7.04
CA ASP A 41 -2.31 45.58 -6.02
C ASP A 41 -2.56 44.19 -6.64
N LEU A 42 -1.90 43.20 -6.04
CA LEU A 42 -2.00 41.82 -6.48
C LEU A 42 -3.30 41.16 -6.02
N ALA A 43 -3.97 41.62 -4.96
CA ALA A 43 -5.09 40.93 -4.35
C ALA A 43 -6.48 41.31 -4.89
N THR A 44 -6.65 42.54 -5.38
CA THR A 44 -7.96 43.08 -5.80
C THR A 44 -8.61 42.27 -6.92
N GLY A 45 -9.88 41.88 -6.73
CA GLY A 45 -10.72 41.24 -7.73
C GLY A 45 -10.48 39.74 -7.95
N ARG A 46 -9.84 39.05 -7.01
CA ARG A 46 -9.51 37.61 -7.14
C ARG A 46 -10.50 36.64 -6.48
N ALA A 47 -11.73 37.07 -6.21
CA ALA A 47 -12.77 36.14 -5.79
C ALA A 47 -13.09 35.17 -6.94
N LEU A 48 -13.06 33.86 -6.67
CA LEU A 48 -13.54 32.84 -7.61
C LEU A 48 -15.06 32.92 -7.65
N GLU A 49 -15.61 33.78 -8.50
CA GLU A 49 -16.97 33.54 -8.99
C GLU A 49 -16.89 32.35 -9.94
N ALA A 50 -17.64 31.28 -9.63
CA ALA A 50 -17.82 30.20 -10.58
C ALA A 50 -18.38 30.81 -11.87
N PRO A 51 -17.81 30.50 -13.05
CA PRO A 51 -18.35 31.04 -14.29
C PRO A 51 -19.82 30.64 -14.39
N ASP A 52 -20.68 31.62 -14.65
CA ASP A 52 -22.09 31.34 -14.96
C ASP A 52 -22.16 30.63 -16.31
N ILE A 53 -22.26 29.30 -16.26
CA ILE A 53 -22.35 28.43 -17.44
C ILE A 53 -23.78 28.27 -17.97
N SER A 54 -24.77 28.92 -17.33
CA SER A 54 -26.19 28.74 -17.70
C SER A 54 -26.54 29.19 -19.12
N GLY A 55 -25.69 30.03 -19.74
CA GLY A 55 -25.85 30.53 -21.09
C GLY A 55 -25.00 29.85 -22.17
N ILE A 56 -24.24 28.80 -21.85
CA ILE A 56 -23.41 28.10 -22.84
C ILE A 56 -24.29 27.14 -23.66
N GLU A 57 -24.40 27.40 -24.95
CA GLU A 57 -25.10 26.50 -25.88
C GLU A 57 -24.19 25.31 -26.22
N TYR A 58 -24.52 24.13 -25.70
CA TYR A 58 -23.73 22.91 -25.89
C TYR A 58 -24.06 22.25 -27.23
N TYR A 59 -23.09 22.22 -28.14
CA TYR A 59 -23.23 21.47 -29.39
C TYR A 59 -23.03 19.97 -29.14
N THR A 60 -24.11 19.20 -29.28
CA THR A 60 -24.05 17.74 -29.39
C THR A 60 -24.40 17.35 -30.82
N PRO A 61 -23.46 16.81 -31.61
CA PRO A 61 -23.77 16.37 -32.96
C PRO A 61 -24.82 15.22 -32.89
N PRO A 62 -25.92 15.31 -33.65
CA PRO A 62 -27.01 14.33 -33.60
C PRO A 62 -26.62 12.94 -34.14
N VAL A 63 -25.51 12.86 -34.89
CA VAL A 63 -24.94 11.63 -35.43
C VAL A 63 -23.44 11.64 -35.21
N VAL A 64 -22.93 10.60 -34.55
CA VAL A 64 -21.50 10.37 -34.35
C VAL A 64 -21.08 9.22 -35.23
N GLU A 65 -20.34 9.50 -36.30
CA GLU A 65 -19.71 8.46 -37.10
C GLU A 65 -18.39 8.03 -36.46
N PRO A 66 -18.20 6.73 -36.14
CA PRO A 66 -16.93 6.23 -35.65
C PRO A 66 -15.82 6.45 -36.68
N ARG A 67 -14.84 7.29 -36.35
CA ARG A 67 -13.65 7.54 -37.18
C ARG A 67 -12.40 7.07 -36.45
N ALA A 68 -11.51 6.40 -37.17
CA ALA A 68 -10.23 5.96 -36.61
C ALA A 68 -9.38 7.18 -36.18
N ARG A 69 -8.62 7.02 -35.10
CA ARG A 69 -7.72 8.06 -34.61
C ARG A 69 -6.58 8.32 -35.58
N ALA A 70 -6.29 9.60 -35.85
CA ALA A 70 -5.12 9.98 -36.61
C ALA A 70 -3.85 9.44 -35.90
N ARG A 71 -3.01 8.70 -36.63
CA ARG A 71 -1.77 8.17 -36.06
C ARG A 71 -0.78 9.32 -35.90
N MET A 72 -0.38 9.59 -34.66
CA MET A 72 0.66 10.58 -34.34
C MET A 72 1.93 10.28 -35.15
N PRO A 73 2.32 11.15 -36.10
CA PRO A 73 3.56 11.00 -36.83
C PRO A 73 4.74 10.97 -35.85
N LYS A 74 5.62 9.98 -36.03
CA LYS A 74 6.80 9.84 -35.19
C LYS A 74 8.05 9.82 -36.04
N LEU A 75 9.12 10.38 -35.50
CA LEU A 75 10.44 10.27 -36.11
C LEU A 75 10.79 8.78 -36.32
N PRO A 76 11.36 8.36 -37.47
CA PRO A 76 11.77 6.98 -37.70
C PRO A 76 12.77 6.50 -36.63
N LEU A 77 12.69 5.23 -36.23
CA LEU A 77 13.50 4.68 -35.13
C LEU A 77 15.01 4.88 -35.32
N VAL A 78 15.48 4.76 -36.56
CA VAL A 78 16.89 4.94 -36.92
C VAL A 78 17.39 6.38 -36.71
N GLU A 79 16.48 7.35 -36.69
CA GLU A 79 16.74 8.78 -36.55
C GLU A 79 16.52 9.30 -35.12
N ARG A 80 16.04 8.46 -34.19
CA ARG A 80 15.82 8.84 -32.78
C ARG A 80 17.11 8.85 -31.96
N ARG A 81 18.06 9.68 -32.36
CA ARG A 81 19.33 9.90 -31.66
C ARG A 81 19.46 11.38 -31.31
N GLY A 82 19.56 11.70 -30.02
CA GLY A 82 19.69 13.08 -29.53
C GLY A 82 18.37 13.67 -29.02
N PHE A 83 18.25 15.00 -29.08
CA PHE A 83 17.14 15.77 -28.49
C PHE A 83 16.05 16.16 -29.48
N ALA A 84 16.03 15.55 -30.68
CA ALA A 84 14.99 15.81 -31.67
C ALA A 84 13.61 15.34 -31.19
N GLU A 85 12.57 16.08 -31.53
CA GLU A 85 11.20 15.77 -31.13
C GLU A 85 10.72 14.47 -31.78
N ILE A 86 10.30 13.51 -30.96
CA ILE A 86 9.92 12.17 -31.42
C ILE A 86 8.48 12.16 -31.94
N HIS A 87 7.62 13.02 -31.40
CA HIS A 87 6.22 13.16 -31.78
C HIS A 87 6.08 14.44 -32.59
N LEU A 88 5.95 14.32 -33.91
CA LEU A 88 6.09 15.47 -34.82
C LEU A 88 4.82 16.34 -34.88
N GLY A 89 3.82 16.02 -34.07
CA GLY A 89 2.51 16.68 -34.10
C GLY A 89 1.68 16.27 -35.31
N PHE A 90 0.43 16.76 -35.33
CA PHE A 90 -0.45 16.64 -36.47
C PHE A 90 -0.25 17.82 -37.42
N ASP A 91 -0.41 17.57 -38.71
CA ASP A 91 -0.64 18.69 -39.63
C ASP A 91 -2.01 19.34 -39.36
N GLU A 92 -2.24 20.52 -39.92
CA GLU A 92 -3.45 21.30 -39.68
C GLU A 92 -4.72 20.52 -40.02
N ALA A 93 -4.72 19.78 -41.14
CA ALA A 93 -5.88 19.00 -41.56
C ALA A 93 -6.17 17.84 -40.61
N GLN A 94 -5.12 17.16 -40.14
CA GLN A 94 -5.21 16.10 -39.12
C GLN A 94 -5.67 16.66 -37.78
N ALA A 95 -5.16 17.81 -37.36
CA ALA A 95 -5.55 18.45 -36.11
C ALA A 95 -7.02 18.88 -36.12
N VAL A 96 -7.48 19.48 -37.21
CA VAL A 96 -8.91 19.85 -37.40
C VAL A 96 -9.78 18.61 -37.40
N SER A 97 -9.44 17.58 -38.18
CA SER A 97 -10.18 16.32 -38.22
C SER A 97 -10.26 15.61 -36.86
N GLU A 98 -9.17 15.65 -36.08
CA GLU A 98 -9.12 15.08 -34.74
C GLU A 98 -9.94 15.90 -33.72
N ALA A 99 -9.97 17.23 -33.87
CA ALA A 99 -10.80 18.14 -33.08
C ALA A 99 -12.30 18.00 -33.40
N GLU A 100 -12.65 17.78 -34.67
CA GLU A 100 -14.03 17.48 -35.11
C GLU A 100 -14.53 16.13 -34.57
N ARG A 101 -13.62 15.24 -34.17
CA ARG A 101 -13.97 13.99 -33.47
C ARG A 101 -14.26 14.20 -31.97
N CYS A 102 -14.09 15.42 -31.44
CA CYS A 102 -14.36 15.74 -30.05
C CYS A 102 -15.87 15.70 -29.77
N LEU A 103 -16.29 14.85 -28.83
CA LEU A 103 -17.71 14.70 -28.43
C LEU A 103 -18.20 15.75 -27.44
N SER A 104 -17.43 16.84 -27.23
CA SER A 104 -17.75 17.95 -26.31
C SER A 104 -18.29 17.49 -24.94
N CYS A 105 -17.52 16.69 -24.20
CA CYS A 105 -17.95 16.07 -22.93
C CYS A 105 -17.89 17.01 -21.70
N SER A 106 -17.86 18.32 -21.89
CA SER A 106 -17.51 19.28 -20.83
C SER A 106 -18.52 19.38 -19.69
N VAL A 107 -19.69 18.75 -19.79
CA VAL A 107 -20.65 18.46 -18.71
C VAL A 107 -21.34 17.13 -19.03
N CYS A 108 -21.83 16.41 -18.03
CA CYS A 108 -22.69 15.24 -18.26
C CYS A 108 -23.87 15.62 -19.17
N SER A 109 -23.94 15.08 -20.38
CA SER A 109 -25.01 15.33 -21.36
C SER A 109 -26.22 14.42 -21.18
N GLU A 110 -26.32 13.74 -20.04
CA GLU A 110 -27.31 12.69 -19.76
C GLU A 110 -27.43 11.63 -20.87
N CYS A 111 -26.35 11.36 -21.62
CA CYS A 111 -26.34 10.32 -22.65
C CYS A 111 -26.52 8.90 -22.09
N LEU A 112 -26.48 8.74 -20.75
CA LEU A 112 -26.57 7.48 -20.00
C LEU A 112 -25.52 6.42 -20.34
N GLU A 113 -24.54 6.75 -21.19
CA GLU A 113 -23.45 5.84 -21.54
C GLU A 113 -22.66 5.43 -20.30
N CYS A 114 -22.46 6.36 -19.36
CA CYS A 114 -21.86 6.07 -18.07
C CYS A 114 -22.63 5.00 -17.29
N VAL A 115 -23.97 4.98 -17.35
CA VAL A 115 -24.82 3.93 -16.74
C VAL A 115 -24.65 2.60 -17.48
N GLN A 116 -24.61 2.63 -18.82
CA GLN A 116 -24.46 1.43 -19.65
C GLN A 116 -23.09 0.75 -19.46
N VAL A 117 -22.00 1.53 -19.45
CA VAL A 117 -20.63 1.00 -19.29
C VAL A 117 -20.29 0.69 -17.82
N CYS A 118 -21.05 1.20 -16.85
CA CYS A 118 -20.85 0.93 -15.44
C CYS A 118 -21.29 -0.49 -15.09
N GLN A 119 -20.38 -1.45 -15.28
CA GLN A 119 -20.59 -2.85 -14.88
C GLN A 119 -21.00 -3.02 -13.40
N PRO A 120 -20.49 -2.22 -12.43
CA PRO A 120 -20.97 -2.27 -11.04
C PRO A 120 -22.38 -1.70 -10.80
N GLN A 121 -23.00 -1.08 -11.81
CA GLN A 121 -24.28 -0.36 -11.70
C GLN A 121 -24.33 0.72 -10.60
N ALA A 122 -23.18 1.32 -10.29
CA ALA A 122 -23.05 2.32 -9.23
C ALA A 122 -23.62 3.69 -9.60
N ILE A 123 -23.81 3.97 -10.90
CA ILE A 123 -24.28 5.27 -11.38
C ILE A 123 -25.82 5.28 -11.40
N ASN A 124 -26.40 6.07 -10.48
CA ASN A 124 -27.84 6.28 -10.41
C ASN A 124 -28.17 7.76 -10.64
N HIS A 125 -28.61 8.11 -11.84
CA HIS A 125 -29.07 9.47 -12.18
C HIS A 125 -30.35 9.89 -11.44
N LYS A 126 -31.02 8.97 -10.75
CA LYS A 126 -32.18 9.26 -9.88
C LYS A 126 -31.80 9.44 -8.41
N ALA A 127 -30.52 9.36 -8.06
CA ALA A 127 -30.07 9.56 -6.69
C ALA A 127 -30.41 10.99 -6.25
N GLN A 128 -31.16 11.13 -5.16
CA GLN A 128 -31.48 12.42 -4.57
C GLN A 128 -30.58 12.69 -3.36
N PRO A 129 -30.29 13.98 -3.05
CA PRO A 129 -29.64 14.35 -1.81
C PRO A 129 -30.39 13.74 -0.61
N ARG A 130 -29.66 13.10 0.28
CA ARG A 130 -30.20 12.57 1.53
C ARG A 130 -29.39 13.10 2.70
N SER A 131 -30.10 13.56 3.73
CA SER A 131 -29.50 13.86 5.03
C SER A 131 -29.55 12.61 5.88
N ILE A 132 -28.40 12.21 6.42
CA ILE A 132 -28.28 11.11 7.38
C ILE A 132 -27.82 11.68 8.71
N ALA A 133 -28.51 11.33 9.79
CA ALA A 133 -28.07 11.65 11.14
C ALA A 133 -27.07 10.58 11.59
N LEU A 134 -25.87 11.02 11.97
CA LEU A 134 -24.83 10.14 12.51
C LEU A 134 -24.55 10.55 13.95
N ASP A 135 -24.59 9.59 14.86
CA ASP A 135 -24.16 9.79 16.25
C ASP A 135 -22.64 9.59 16.32
N VAL A 136 -21.90 10.69 16.43
CA VAL A 136 -20.44 10.72 16.40
C VAL A 136 -19.90 11.46 17.62
N GLY A 137 -18.86 10.89 18.24
CA GLY A 137 -18.23 11.52 19.41
C GLY A 137 -17.31 12.68 19.07
N ALA A 138 -16.77 12.74 17.85
CA ALA A 138 -15.89 13.81 17.39
C ALA A 138 -15.89 13.92 15.86
N ILE A 139 -15.61 15.11 15.36
CA ILE A 139 -15.49 15.41 13.92
C ILE A 139 -14.08 15.93 13.65
N LEU A 140 -13.37 15.27 12.73
CA LEU A 140 -12.09 15.73 12.18
C LEU A 140 -12.36 16.27 10.77
N TRP A 141 -11.90 17.47 10.46
CA TRP A 141 -12.28 18.17 9.23
C TRP A 141 -11.07 18.75 8.50
N ALA A 142 -10.91 18.42 7.21
CA ALA A 142 -9.68 18.71 6.45
C ALA A 142 -9.85 19.71 5.29
N ASP A 143 -11.06 20.03 4.83
CA ASP A 143 -11.25 20.82 3.60
C ASP A 143 -11.45 22.34 3.83
N GLY A 144 -11.29 22.81 5.08
CA GLY A 144 -11.46 24.22 5.45
C GLY A 144 -12.90 24.73 5.53
N SER A 145 -13.90 23.97 5.07
CA SER A 145 -15.33 24.31 5.18
C SER A 145 -15.99 23.76 6.47
N GLY A 146 -15.18 23.60 7.52
CA GLY A 146 -15.58 22.92 8.75
C GLY A 146 -16.68 23.65 9.52
N PRO A 147 -17.41 22.92 10.39
CA PRO A 147 -18.45 23.53 11.21
C PRO A 147 -17.86 24.60 12.15
N GLU A 148 -18.57 25.70 12.35
CA GLU A 148 -18.15 26.81 13.23
C GLU A 148 -17.95 26.38 14.70
N ARG A 149 -18.52 25.24 15.12
CA ARG A 149 -18.39 24.66 16.46
C ARG A 149 -18.35 23.14 16.42
N GLY A 150 -17.49 22.53 17.24
CA GLY A 150 -17.56 21.09 17.57
C GLY A 150 -16.78 20.14 16.65
N GLY A 151 -15.64 20.57 16.09
CA GLY A 151 -14.73 19.70 15.35
C GLY A 151 -13.27 20.15 15.47
N VAL A 152 -12.33 19.26 15.15
CA VAL A 152 -10.91 19.60 15.04
C VAL A 152 -10.57 19.82 13.57
N GLN A 153 -10.21 21.06 13.25
CA GLN A 153 -9.76 21.44 11.92
C GLN A 153 -8.32 21.00 11.70
N ILE A 154 -8.06 20.44 10.52
CA ILE A 154 -6.75 19.95 10.08
C ILE A 154 -6.48 20.58 8.70
N ALA A 155 -5.25 20.96 8.42
CA ALA A 155 -4.86 21.33 7.06
C ALA A 155 -4.83 20.07 6.17
N PRO A 156 -5.37 20.10 4.94
CA PRO A 156 -5.52 18.89 4.12
C PRO A 156 -4.20 18.19 3.75
N ASP A 157 -3.08 18.90 3.84
CA ASP A 157 -1.71 18.45 3.57
C ASP A 157 -0.87 18.18 4.83
N ASP A 158 -1.39 18.43 6.04
CA ASP A 158 -0.68 18.22 7.29
C ASP A 158 -0.96 16.85 7.92
N VAL A 159 -0.30 15.82 7.39
CA VAL A 159 -0.46 14.42 7.87
C VAL A 159 -0.01 14.25 9.33
N MET A 160 1.00 15.00 9.76
CA MET A 160 1.49 14.96 11.13
C MET A 160 0.50 15.61 12.09
N GLY A 161 0.01 16.81 11.77
CA GLY A 161 -1.05 17.48 12.51
C GLY A 161 -2.34 16.68 12.52
N ALA A 162 -2.69 15.99 11.43
CA ALA A 162 -3.82 15.07 11.39
C ALA A 162 -3.69 13.94 12.40
N SER A 163 -2.49 13.35 12.51
CA SER A 163 -2.20 12.29 13.47
C SER A 163 -2.22 12.82 14.91
N ALA A 164 -1.69 14.02 15.15
CA ALA A 164 -1.75 14.68 16.46
C ALA A 164 -3.19 15.05 16.87
N ALA A 165 -3.99 15.57 15.95
CA ALA A 165 -5.42 15.83 16.13
C ALA A 165 -6.18 14.55 16.47
N ALA A 166 -5.88 13.44 15.80
CA ALA A 166 -6.44 12.13 16.12
C ALA A 166 -6.04 11.68 17.55
N ALA A 167 -4.78 11.90 17.97
CA ALA A 167 -4.34 11.65 19.34
C ALA A 167 -5.18 12.43 20.35
N ARG A 168 -5.39 13.72 20.08
CA ARG A 168 -6.16 14.60 20.97
C ARG A 168 -7.62 14.16 21.08
N VAL A 169 -8.25 13.89 19.95
CA VAL A 169 -9.62 13.36 19.90
C VAL A 169 -9.72 12.04 20.64
N MET A 170 -8.75 11.14 20.46
CA MET A 170 -8.73 9.87 21.20
C MET A 170 -8.74 10.10 22.71
N LEU A 171 -8.01 11.07 23.24
CA LEU A 171 -8.00 11.39 24.68
C LEU A 171 -9.32 11.97 25.17
N ASP A 172 -9.90 12.89 24.40
CA ASP A 172 -11.17 13.52 24.74
C ASP A 172 -12.29 12.47 24.75
N LEU A 173 -12.24 11.49 23.83
CA LEU A 173 -13.15 10.35 23.77
C LEU A 173 -12.84 9.23 24.77
N PHE A 174 -11.58 9.04 25.17
CA PHE A 174 -11.18 7.94 26.07
C PHE A 174 -11.79 8.08 27.48
N ARG A 175 -12.24 9.29 27.85
CA ARG A 175 -13.05 9.51 29.06
C ARG A 175 -14.41 8.78 29.02
N TYR A 176 -14.81 8.23 27.86
CA TYR A 176 -16.10 7.55 27.63
C TYR A 176 -16.03 6.04 27.39
N ARG A 177 -14.86 5.39 27.46
CA ARG A 177 -14.78 3.92 27.32
C ARG A 177 -13.92 3.29 28.42
N GLU A 178 -14.47 2.27 29.08
CA GLU A 178 -13.66 1.21 29.71
C GLU A 178 -12.61 0.73 28.70
N ARG A 179 -11.40 0.41 29.18
CA ARG A 179 -10.34 -0.17 28.34
C ARG A 179 -10.96 -1.17 27.37
N PRO A 180 -10.77 -1.02 26.04
CA PRO A 180 -11.17 -2.08 25.13
C PRO A 180 -10.55 -3.37 25.65
N SER A 181 -11.37 -4.34 26.05
CA SER A 181 -10.89 -5.68 26.31
C SER A 181 -10.08 -6.07 25.08
N VAL A 182 -8.80 -6.44 25.25
CA VAL A 182 -8.00 -6.97 24.14
C VAL A 182 -8.89 -8.00 23.46
N PRO A 183 -9.35 -7.76 22.21
CA PRO A 183 -10.26 -8.70 21.57
C PRO A 183 -9.55 -10.05 21.61
N PRO A 184 -10.25 -11.14 21.99
CA PRO A 184 -9.63 -12.44 22.04
C PRO A 184 -8.94 -12.67 20.69
N ILE A 185 -7.71 -13.19 20.72
CA ILE A 185 -6.99 -13.55 19.51
C ILE A 185 -7.97 -14.36 18.67
N PRO A 186 -8.35 -13.88 17.46
CA PRO A 186 -9.42 -14.53 16.70
C PRO A 186 -9.06 -16.00 16.53
N LEU A 187 -9.91 -16.89 17.05
CA LEU A 187 -9.76 -18.33 16.90
C LEU A 187 -9.68 -18.64 15.42
N VAL A 188 -8.59 -19.28 15.03
CA VAL A 188 -8.27 -19.59 13.64
C VAL A 188 -9.21 -20.71 13.18
N PRO A 189 -10.15 -20.47 12.24
CA PRO A 189 -10.95 -21.56 11.69
C PRO A 189 -10.04 -22.56 10.96
N SER A 190 -10.44 -23.84 10.96
CA SER A 190 -9.76 -24.90 10.21
C SER A 190 -9.56 -24.49 8.74
N VAL A 191 -8.42 -24.89 8.15
CA VAL A 191 -8.04 -24.56 6.77
C VAL A 191 -9.18 -24.94 5.81
N PRO A 192 -9.83 -23.97 5.17
CA PRO A 192 -10.88 -24.27 4.22
C PRO A 192 -10.29 -24.92 2.96
N SER A 193 -10.85 -26.03 2.50
CA SER A 193 -10.37 -26.79 1.33
C SER A 193 -10.92 -26.20 0.04
N GLY A 194 -10.04 -25.91 -0.93
CA GLY A 194 -10.43 -25.49 -2.28
C GLY A 194 -9.88 -24.12 -2.68
N MET A 195 -9.89 -23.86 -3.99
CA MET A 195 -9.33 -22.69 -4.63
C MET A 195 -10.38 -21.96 -5.47
N ALA A 196 -10.44 -20.64 -5.33
CA ALA A 196 -11.15 -19.77 -6.27
C ALA A 196 -10.22 -19.31 -7.40
N VAL A 197 -10.75 -19.11 -8.60
CA VAL A 197 -10.08 -18.39 -9.67
C VAL A 197 -10.97 -17.23 -10.10
N PHE A 198 -10.45 -16.02 -10.01
CA PHE A 198 -11.15 -14.80 -10.40
C PHE A 198 -10.54 -14.25 -11.69
N LEU A 199 -11.38 -13.98 -12.68
CA LEU A 199 -10.99 -13.51 -14.00
C LEU A 199 -11.42 -12.05 -14.16
N CYS A 200 -10.46 -11.12 -14.10
CA CYS A 200 -10.75 -9.70 -14.21
C CYS A 200 -10.96 -9.30 -15.68
N ARG A 201 -12.08 -8.62 -15.95
CA ARG A 201 -12.39 -8.07 -17.28
C ARG A 201 -11.60 -6.80 -17.60
N CYS A 202 -11.18 -6.09 -16.55
CA CYS A 202 -10.52 -4.79 -16.63
C CYS A 202 -11.30 -3.78 -17.49
N GLY A 203 -12.63 -3.82 -17.40
CA GLY A 203 -13.51 -2.95 -18.20
C GLY A 203 -13.41 -3.14 -19.71
N GLY A 204 -13.05 -4.34 -20.19
CA GLY A 204 -12.89 -4.64 -21.62
C GLY A 204 -11.42 -4.84 -22.02
N GLU A 205 -10.48 -4.17 -21.36
CA GLU A 205 -9.05 -4.24 -21.73
C GLU A 205 -8.44 -5.65 -21.70
N ILE A 206 -9.05 -6.58 -20.96
CA ILE A 206 -8.70 -8.02 -21.00
C ILE A 206 -9.76 -8.79 -21.78
N SER A 207 -11.05 -8.63 -21.43
CA SER A 207 -12.12 -9.46 -21.99
C SER A 207 -12.41 -9.21 -23.48
N ASP A 208 -11.94 -8.11 -24.06
CA ASP A 208 -12.10 -7.82 -25.49
C ASP A 208 -11.06 -8.55 -26.35
N VAL A 209 -10.03 -9.13 -25.71
CA VAL A 209 -8.94 -9.87 -26.39
C VAL A 209 -8.87 -11.32 -25.92
N VAL A 210 -9.08 -11.57 -24.63
CA VAL A 210 -9.01 -12.90 -24.02
C VAL A 210 -10.44 -13.40 -23.78
N ASP A 211 -10.77 -14.56 -24.33
CA ASP A 211 -12.06 -15.21 -24.09
C ASP A 211 -12.09 -15.80 -22.68
N LEU A 212 -12.60 -15.01 -21.73
CA LEU A 212 -12.71 -15.39 -20.33
C LEU A 212 -13.72 -16.51 -20.09
N ALA A 213 -14.71 -16.67 -20.98
CA ALA A 213 -15.70 -17.74 -20.85
C ALA A 213 -15.05 -19.09 -21.18
N ALA A 214 -14.38 -19.19 -22.33
CA ALA A 214 -13.64 -20.39 -22.73
C ALA A 214 -12.53 -20.73 -21.73
N MET A 215 -11.76 -19.73 -21.30
CA MET A 215 -10.74 -19.91 -20.27
C MET A 215 -11.37 -20.40 -18.95
N GLY A 216 -12.51 -19.84 -18.55
CA GLY A 216 -13.22 -20.23 -17.34
C GLY A 216 -13.70 -21.68 -17.37
N GLU A 217 -14.18 -22.18 -18.51
CA GLU A 217 -14.53 -23.59 -18.69
C GLU A 217 -13.33 -24.53 -18.56
N ALA A 218 -12.19 -24.16 -19.13
CA ALA A 218 -10.96 -24.94 -19.02
C ALA A 218 -10.47 -25.02 -17.57
N LEU A 219 -10.42 -23.87 -16.88
CA LEU A 219 -9.92 -23.78 -15.50
C LEU A 219 -10.79 -24.52 -14.48
N ARG A 220 -12.11 -24.61 -14.70
CA ARG A 220 -13.03 -25.40 -13.83
C ARG A 220 -12.72 -26.89 -13.83
N ARG A 221 -12.01 -27.41 -14.84
CA ARG A 221 -11.62 -28.83 -14.93
C ARG A 221 -10.34 -29.14 -14.15
N LEU A 222 -9.61 -28.12 -13.72
CA LEU A 222 -8.38 -28.31 -12.96
C LEU A 222 -8.68 -28.81 -11.54
N PRO A 223 -7.83 -29.69 -10.98
CA PRO A 223 -7.99 -30.19 -9.63
C PRO A 223 -7.92 -29.06 -8.60
N ASP A 224 -8.72 -29.19 -7.53
CA ASP A 224 -8.81 -28.25 -6.40
C ASP A 224 -9.41 -26.86 -6.72
N VAL A 225 -9.78 -26.59 -7.99
CA VAL A 225 -10.53 -25.38 -8.38
C VAL A 225 -12.02 -25.57 -8.08
N ALA A 226 -12.49 -24.90 -7.04
CA ALA A 226 -13.88 -24.99 -6.56
C ALA A 226 -14.77 -23.86 -7.13
N LEU A 227 -14.16 -22.76 -7.60
CA LEU A 227 -14.86 -21.60 -8.10
C LEU A 227 -14.08 -20.97 -9.26
N VAL A 228 -14.78 -20.60 -10.33
CA VAL A 228 -14.26 -19.70 -11.36
C VAL A 228 -15.30 -18.62 -11.67
N GLU A 229 -14.99 -17.37 -11.36
CA GLU A 229 -15.87 -16.22 -11.50
C GLU A 229 -15.20 -15.05 -12.22
N GLU A 230 -15.97 -14.33 -13.02
CA GLU A 230 -15.54 -13.08 -13.64
C GLU A 230 -15.81 -11.89 -12.73
N VAL A 231 -14.89 -10.92 -12.74
CA VAL A 231 -15.04 -9.67 -12.02
C VAL A 231 -14.78 -8.49 -12.96
N ALA A 232 -15.65 -7.49 -12.92
CA ALA A 232 -15.54 -6.28 -13.74
C ALA A 232 -14.20 -5.57 -13.53
N PHE A 233 -13.94 -5.21 -12.27
CA PHE A 233 -12.75 -4.51 -11.82
C PHE A 233 -12.34 -5.04 -10.45
N ALA A 234 -11.39 -5.99 -10.41
CA ALA A 234 -10.86 -6.53 -9.16
C ALA A 234 -10.24 -5.44 -8.26
N CYS A 235 -9.78 -4.33 -8.84
CA CYS A 235 -9.18 -3.23 -8.10
C CYS A 235 -10.19 -2.25 -7.46
N HIS A 236 -11.49 -2.37 -7.76
CA HIS A 236 -12.53 -1.50 -7.18
C HIS A 236 -13.00 -2.07 -5.82
N PRO A 237 -13.42 -1.23 -4.84
CA PRO A 237 -13.96 -1.71 -3.58
C PRO A 237 -15.07 -2.76 -3.72
N ASP A 238 -16.01 -2.57 -4.67
CA ASP A 238 -17.10 -3.52 -4.89
C ASP A 238 -16.61 -4.86 -5.45
N GLY A 239 -15.63 -4.81 -6.36
CA GLY A 239 -14.99 -6.01 -6.91
C GLY A 239 -14.23 -6.79 -5.84
N ALA A 240 -13.51 -6.08 -4.97
CA ALA A 240 -12.85 -6.69 -3.82
C ALA A 240 -13.85 -7.33 -2.84
N GLN A 241 -14.94 -6.63 -2.51
CA GLN A 241 -16.00 -7.18 -1.67
C GLN A 241 -16.71 -8.38 -2.31
N ALA A 242 -16.88 -8.39 -3.64
CA ALA A 242 -17.44 -9.54 -4.34
C ALA A 242 -16.52 -10.77 -4.23
N ILE A 243 -15.22 -10.58 -4.46
CA ILE A 243 -14.19 -11.60 -4.27
C ILE A 243 -14.20 -12.14 -2.83
N GLU A 244 -14.14 -11.24 -1.83
CA GLU A 244 -14.15 -11.60 -0.41
C GLU A 244 -15.42 -12.38 -0.02
N ARG A 245 -16.59 -11.95 -0.49
CA ARG A 245 -17.87 -12.65 -0.25
C ARG A 245 -17.86 -14.05 -0.86
N ALA A 246 -17.48 -14.18 -2.12
CA ALA A 246 -17.46 -15.47 -2.81
C ALA A 246 -16.51 -16.49 -2.14
N ILE A 247 -15.37 -16.02 -1.65
CA ILE A 247 -14.43 -16.84 -0.86
C ILE A 247 -15.03 -17.24 0.49
N ALA A 248 -15.65 -16.29 1.21
CA ALA A 248 -16.19 -16.51 2.55
C ALA A 248 -17.39 -17.47 2.52
N GLU A 249 -18.33 -17.29 1.60
CA GLU A 249 -19.55 -18.10 1.47
C GLU A 249 -19.23 -19.57 1.18
N ARG A 250 -18.15 -19.84 0.45
CA ARG A 250 -17.74 -21.19 0.04
C ARG A 250 -16.65 -21.79 0.93
N GLY A 251 -16.14 -21.02 1.90
CA GLY A 251 -15.00 -21.45 2.71
C GLY A 251 -13.82 -21.85 1.84
N LEU A 252 -13.26 -20.92 1.06
CA LEU A 252 -12.09 -21.20 0.20
C LEU A 252 -10.80 -20.68 0.84
N GLY A 253 -9.76 -21.51 0.86
CA GLY A 253 -8.48 -21.18 1.50
C GLY A 253 -7.48 -20.48 0.58
N ARG A 254 -7.71 -20.56 -0.74
CA ARG A 254 -6.79 -20.10 -1.79
C ARG A 254 -7.58 -19.39 -2.90
N ALA A 255 -6.94 -18.43 -3.53
CA ALA A 255 -7.51 -17.70 -4.65
C ALA A 255 -6.43 -17.41 -5.70
N VAL A 256 -6.75 -17.55 -6.97
CA VAL A 256 -5.95 -17.08 -8.10
C VAL A 256 -6.69 -15.91 -8.72
N LEU A 257 -6.05 -14.76 -8.89
CA LEU A 257 -6.63 -13.60 -9.55
C LEU A 257 -5.88 -13.33 -10.86
N ALA A 258 -6.52 -13.67 -11.96
CA ALA A 258 -6.04 -13.37 -13.31
C ALA A 258 -6.50 -11.97 -13.69
N ALA A 259 -5.57 -11.02 -13.74
CA ALA A 259 -5.88 -9.60 -13.94
C ALA A 259 -4.71 -8.87 -14.61
N CYS A 260 -4.56 -7.58 -14.29
CA CYS A 260 -3.37 -6.84 -14.66
C CYS A 260 -2.14 -7.28 -13.87
N SER A 261 -0.99 -6.74 -14.24
CA SER A 261 0.27 -6.77 -13.51
C SER A 261 0.10 -6.48 -12.02
N CYS A 262 -0.07 -7.51 -11.22
CA CYS A 262 0.24 -7.45 -9.81
C CYS A 262 1.53 -8.25 -9.65
N CYS A 263 2.60 -7.61 -9.17
CA CYS A 263 3.72 -8.38 -8.61
C CYS A 263 3.12 -9.36 -7.60
N ALA A 264 3.72 -10.55 -7.46
CA ALA A 264 3.40 -11.45 -6.36
C ALA A 264 3.26 -10.62 -5.06
N LEU A 265 2.27 -10.94 -4.23
CA LEU A 265 1.78 -10.10 -3.12
C LEU A 265 2.90 -9.52 -2.25
N ASP A 266 4.01 -10.24 -2.22
CA ASP A 266 5.09 -10.19 -1.26
C ASP A 266 6.23 -9.23 -1.65
N GLN A 267 6.12 -8.57 -2.82
CA GLN A 267 7.04 -7.51 -3.21
C GLN A 267 6.31 -6.17 -3.35
N ILE A 268 6.77 -5.19 -2.57
CA ILE A 268 6.48 -3.78 -2.80
C ILE A 268 7.37 -3.34 -3.95
N CYS A 269 6.83 -3.38 -5.16
CA CYS A 269 7.48 -2.76 -6.31
C CYS A 269 7.24 -1.25 -6.24
N TYR A 270 8.32 -0.44 -6.21
CA TYR A 270 8.22 1.02 -6.28
C TYR A 270 7.63 1.53 -7.60
N SER A 271 7.52 0.67 -8.63
CA SER A 271 6.82 0.94 -9.90
C SER A 271 5.32 0.60 -9.84
N CYS A 272 4.70 0.54 -8.66
CA CYS A 272 3.26 0.27 -8.55
C CYS A 272 2.43 1.41 -9.14
N SER A 273 1.62 1.13 -10.17
CA SER A 273 0.61 2.07 -10.66
C SER A 273 -0.57 2.19 -9.68
N THR A 274 -1.34 3.27 -9.79
CA THR A 274 -2.51 3.57 -8.93
C THR A 274 -3.52 2.41 -8.87
N GLN A 275 -3.76 1.71 -9.99
CA GLN A 275 -4.64 0.53 -10.04
C GLN A 275 -4.11 -0.64 -9.20
N ARG A 276 -2.78 -0.85 -9.19
CA ARG A 276 -2.12 -1.90 -8.40
C ARG A 276 -2.20 -1.61 -6.91
N LEU A 277 -1.96 -0.36 -6.50
CA LEU A 277 -2.08 0.08 -5.10
C LEU A 277 -3.51 -0.07 -4.58
N ARG A 278 -4.52 0.26 -5.40
CA ARG A 278 -5.94 0.07 -5.05
C ARG A 278 -6.31 -1.40 -4.93
N CYS A 279 -5.89 -2.24 -5.88
CA CYS A 279 -6.15 -3.68 -5.82
C CYS A 279 -5.54 -4.31 -4.56
N LYS A 280 -4.26 -4.04 -4.28
CA LYS A 280 -3.59 -4.47 -3.05
C LYS A 280 -4.24 -3.88 -1.79
N GLY A 281 -4.63 -2.60 -1.82
CA GLY A 281 -5.31 -1.96 -0.69
C GLY A 281 -6.66 -2.60 -0.37
N ASN A 282 -7.49 -2.81 -1.40
CA ASN A 282 -8.85 -3.31 -1.24
C ASN A 282 -8.89 -4.80 -0.91
N LEU A 283 -8.04 -5.62 -1.55
CA LEU A 283 -8.02 -7.07 -1.34
C LEU A 283 -7.10 -7.52 -0.21
N LEU A 284 -6.07 -6.73 0.18
CA LEU A 284 -5.03 -7.18 1.12
C LEU A 284 -4.91 -6.34 2.39
N ARG A 285 -5.35 -5.07 2.39
CA ARG A 285 -5.24 -4.18 3.57
C ARG A 285 -6.52 -4.12 4.42
N ASN A 286 -7.47 -5.03 4.23
CA ASN A 286 -8.62 -5.18 5.11
C ASN A 286 -8.42 -6.37 6.09
N PRO A 287 -7.69 -6.21 7.21
CA PRO A 287 -7.39 -7.29 8.15
C PRO A 287 -8.59 -7.70 9.02
N ARG A 288 -9.83 -7.37 8.64
CA ARG A 288 -11.02 -7.53 9.49
C ARG A 288 -11.70 -8.90 9.39
N GLY A 289 -11.24 -9.77 8.49
CA GLY A 289 -11.85 -11.07 8.27
C GLY A 289 -10.97 -12.25 8.75
N PRO A 290 -11.47 -13.17 9.59
CA PRO A 290 -10.78 -14.42 9.95
C PRO A 290 -10.58 -15.41 8.78
N ALA A 291 -10.86 -15.02 7.53
CA ALA A 291 -10.87 -15.87 6.34
C ALA A 291 -10.10 -15.27 5.14
N HIS A 292 -8.97 -14.60 5.37
CA HIS A 292 -8.16 -14.11 4.24
C HIS A 292 -7.52 -15.30 3.49
N PRO A 293 -7.84 -15.54 2.20
CA PRO A 293 -7.25 -16.63 1.44
C PRO A 293 -5.83 -16.28 0.99
N ARG A 294 -5.07 -17.29 0.59
CA ARG A 294 -3.79 -17.07 -0.10
C ARG A 294 -4.08 -16.72 -1.56
N PHE A 295 -3.77 -15.48 -1.94
CA PHE A 295 -3.89 -15.06 -3.33
C PHE A 295 -2.65 -15.41 -4.15
N GLU A 296 -2.86 -15.75 -5.41
CA GLU A 296 -1.85 -15.86 -6.46
C GLU A 296 -2.28 -14.93 -7.59
N PHE A 297 -1.44 -14.01 -8.04
CA PHE A 297 -1.83 -13.07 -9.10
C PHE A 297 -1.19 -13.46 -10.42
N VAL A 298 -1.99 -13.44 -11.49
CA VAL A 298 -1.54 -13.78 -12.84
C VAL A 298 -1.76 -12.58 -13.73
N ASN A 299 -0.68 -12.09 -14.33
CA ASN A 299 -0.76 -10.99 -15.27
C ASN A 299 -1.20 -11.49 -16.65
N ILE A 300 -2.48 -11.31 -16.96
CA ILE A 300 -3.06 -11.60 -18.27
C ILE A 300 -3.40 -10.33 -19.07
N ARG A 301 -3.03 -9.12 -18.57
CA ARG A 301 -3.20 -7.85 -19.30
C ARG A 301 -1.94 -7.46 -20.03
N GLU A 302 -0.93 -6.94 -19.32
CA GLU A 302 0.30 -6.43 -19.95
C GLU A 302 1.15 -7.57 -20.52
N HIS A 303 1.13 -8.76 -19.91
CA HIS A 303 1.90 -9.91 -20.39
C HIS A 303 1.11 -10.82 -21.35
N CYS A 304 -0.16 -10.52 -21.62
CA CYS A 304 -0.99 -11.32 -22.52
C CYS A 304 -1.88 -10.45 -23.43
N ALA A 305 -3.05 -9.99 -22.96
CA ALA A 305 -4.04 -9.28 -23.79
C ALA A 305 -3.45 -8.12 -24.60
N PHE A 306 -2.59 -7.28 -24.02
CA PHE A 306 -2.06 -6.09 -24.71
C PHE A 306 -1.04 -6.42 -25.81
N VAL A 307 -0.27 -7.48 -25.62
CA VAL A 307 0.79 -7.86 -26.57
C VAL A 307 0.30 -8.80 -27.65
N HIS A 308 -0.91 -9.34 -27.49
CA HIS A 308 -1.54 -10.32 -28.38
C HIS A 308 -2.90 -9.84 -28.93
N ARG A 309 -3.12 -8.52 -29.04
CA ARG A 309 -4.39 -7.95 -29.54
C ARG A 309 -4.75 -8.45 -30.93
N ASP A 310 -3.75 -8.76 -31.75
CA ASP A 310 -3.93 -9.22 -33.14
C ASP A 310 -4.18 -10.74 -33.24
N ASP A 311 -4.04 -11.48 -32.13
CA ASP A 311 -4.30 -12.92 -32.06
C ASP A 311 -5.03 -13.31 -30.75
N PRO A 312 -6.36 -13.08 -30.69
CA PRO A 312 -7.19 -13.42 -29.53
C PRO A 312 -7.15 -14.90 -29.14
N ALA A 313 -6.96 -15.80 -30.12
CA ALA A 313 -6.88 -17.24 -29.87
C ALA A 313 -5.59 -17.59 -29.12
N ALA A 314 -4.44 -17.08 -29.58
CA ALA A 314 -3.17 -17.25 -28.88
C ALA A 314 -3.16 -16.53 -27.51
N ALA A 315 -3.80 -15.36 -27.41
CA ALA A 315 -3.97 -14.65 -26.14
C ALA A 315 -4.75 -15.49 -25.13
N THR A 316 -5.85 -16.12 -25.56
CA THR A 316 -6.69 -16.99 -24.72
C THR A 316 -5.94 -18.25 -24.28
N ALA A 317 -5.24 -18.91 -25.20
CA ALA A 317 -4.42 -20.09 -24.89
C ALA A 317 -3.34 -19.75 -23.85
N LYS A 318 -2.55 -18.70 -24.10
CA LYS A 318 -1.49 -18.25 -23.18
C LYS A 318 -2.05 -17.83 -21.82
N ALA A 319 -3.16 -17.09 -21.78
CA ALA A 319 -3.78 -16.70 -20.52
C ALA A 319 -4.23 -17.93 -19.71
N THR A 320 -4.81 -18.94 -20.39
CA THR A 320 -5.24 -20.19 -19.76
C THR A 320 -4.06 -20.95 -19.16
N GLU A 321 -2.96 -21.11 -19.90
CA GLU A 321 -1.73 -21.77 -19.43
C GLU A 321 -1.09 -21.03 -18.23
N LEU A 322 -0.99 -19.70 -18.30
CA LEU A 322 -0.47 -18.89 -17.20
C LEU A 322 -1.29 -19.07 -15.93
N VAL A 323 -2.62 -19.11 -16.05
CA VAL A 323 -3.51 -19.30 -14.89
C VAL A 323 -3.47 -20.74 -14.40
N ALA A 324 -3.39 -21.75 -15.27
CA ALA A 324 -3.23 -23.14 -14.89
C ALA A 324 -1.92 -23.38 -14.11
N ALA A 325 -0.82 -22.77 -14.56
CA ALA A 325 0.46 -22.81 -13.86
C ALA A 325 0.39 -22.17 -12.46
N ALA A 326 -0.32 -21.05 -12.35
CA ALA A 326 -0.59 -20.40 -11.07
C ALA A 326 -1.47 -21.25 -10.14
N VAL A 327 -2.48 -21.94 -10.69
CA VAL A 327 -3.28 -22.93 -9.94
C VAL A 327 -2.37 -24.04 -9.40
N ALA A 328 -1.48 -24.61 -10.23
CA ALA A 328 -0.53 -25.63 -9.80
C ALA A 328 0.38 -25.13 -8.65
N ARG A 329 0.93 -23.92 -8.78
CA ARG A 329 1.72 -23.23 -7.74
C ARG A 329 0.91 -23.04 -6.44
N ALA A 330 -0.34 -22.61 -6.57
CA ALA A 330 -1.23 -22.31 -5.45
C ALA A 330 -1.70 -23.57 -4.72
N ARG A 331 -1.74 -24.75 -5.36
CA ARG A 331 -2.11 -26.02 -4.71
C ARG A 331 -1.10 -26.46 -3.66
N LEU A 332 0.19 -26.27 -3.96
CA LEU A 332 1.30 -26.57 -3.05
C LEU A 332 1.55 -25.49 -2.00
N ALA A 333 0.75 -24.44 -2.05
CA ALA A 333 0.85 -23.31 -1.16
C ALA A 333 0.45 -23.74 0.26
N GLU A 334 1.43 -23.81 1.16
CA GLU A 334 1.17 -24.03 2.58
C GLU A 334 0.15 -23.01 3.10
N PRO A 335 -0.78 -23.43 3.98
CA PRO A 335 -1.60 -22.50 4.74
C PRO A 335 -0.70 -21.51 5.47
N TRP A 336 -1.12 -20.26 5.52
CA TRP A 336 -0.40 -19.23 6.26
C TRP A 336 -0.26 -19.74 7.70
N PRO A 337 0.93 -19.71 8.33
CA PRO A 337 1.00 -19.77 9.78
C PRO A 337 0.20 -18.55 10.24
N ARG A 338 -1.05 -18.76 10.62
CA ARG A 338 -1.94 -17.70 11.12
C ARG A 338 -1.53 -17.41 12.55
N GLY A 339 -0.27 -17.02 12.72
CA GLY A 339 0.30 -16.57 13.98
C GLY A 339 -0.12 -15.14 14.21
N ALA A 340 -1.00 -14.94 15.19
CA ALA A 340 -1.14 -13.65 15.82
C ALA A 340 -0.21 -13.65 17.03
N MET A 341 0.71 -12.69 17.09
CA MET A 341 1.54 -12.48 18.27
C MET A 341 0.84 -11.47 19.17
N ALA A 342 0.68 -11.79 20.46
CA ALA A 342 0.18 -10.82 21.43
C ALA A 342 1.14 -9.63 21.52
N VAL A 343 0.59 -8.42 21.52
CA VAL A 343 1.36 -7.18 21.69
C VAL A 343 1.52 -6.90 23.17
N ARG A 344 2.76 -6.62 23.59
CA ARG A 344 3.04 -6.05 24.91
C ARG A 344 2.43 -4.66 24.99
N THR A 345 1.65 -4.37 26.03
CA THR A 345 0.96 -3.08 26.20
C THR A 345 1.84 -1.97 26.79
N MET A 346 3.16 -2.18 26.84
CA MET A 346 4.14 -1.19 27.33
C MET A 346 4.80 -0.47 26.16
N ALA A 347 4.91 0.85 26.25
CA ALA A 347 5.69 1.67 25.33
C ALA A 347 6.98 2.16 26.00
N LEU A 348 8.10 2.06 25.29
CA LEU A 348 9.37 2.66 25.70
C LEU A 348 9.56 3.99 24.96
N ILE A 349 9.85 5.06 25.70
CA ILE A 349 10.25 6.35 25.14
C ILE A 349 11.73 6.54 25.41
N VAL A 350 12.53 6.69 24.36
CA VAL A 350 13.97 6.92 24.44
C VAL A 350 14.28 8.37 24.13
N GLY A 351 14.97 9.04 25.05
CA GLY A 351 15.34 10.45 24.94
C GLY A 351 14.41 11.41 25.71
N ARG A 352 14.68 12.70 25.55
CA ARG A 352 14.04 13.79 26.31
C ARG A 352 13.49 14.88 25.41
N GLY A 353 12.75 15.80 26.03
CA GLY A 353 12.28 17.02 25.39
C GLY A 353 10.81 16.95 25.00
N PRO A 354 10.33 17.93 24.21
CA PRO A 354 8.90 18.16 24.01
C PRO A 354 8.17 16.98 23.37
N GLY A 355 8.79 16.27 22.42
CA GLY A 355 8.20 15.07 21.83
C GLY A 355 8.13 13.89 22.79
N ALA A 356 9.13 13.73 23.66
CA ALA A 356 9.13 12.71 24.71
C ALA A 356 8.02 12.97 25.73
N GLU A 357 7.87 14.22 26.19
CA GLU A 357 6.83 14.61 27.16
C GLU A 357 5.43 14.45 26.57
N ALA A 358 5.19 14.94 25.34
CA ALA A 358 3.91 14.81 24.66
C ALA A 358 3.52 13.34 24.43
N SER A 359 4.49 12.51 24.03
CA SER A 359 4.27 11.07 23.84
C SER A 359 3.90 10.38 25.16
N ALA A 360 4.61 10.72 26.24
CA ALA A 360 4.38 10.15 27.56
C ALA A 360 3.01 10.55 28.11
N GLU A 361 2.65 11.84 27.99
CA GLU A 361 1.35 12.38 28.39
C GLU A 361 0.23 11.65 27.67
N ALA A 362 0.29 11.57 26.35
CA ALA A 362 -0.71 10.91 25.52
C ALA A 362 -0.92 9.44 25.90
N LEU A 363 0.16 8.66 25.91
CA LEU A 363 0.08 7.22 26.14
C LEU A 363 -0.39 6.90 27.56
N THR A 364 0.08 7.67 28.55
CA THR A 364 -0.32 7.48 29.96
C THR A 364 -1.79 7.85 30.16
N ALA A 365 -2.26 8.95 29.58
CA ALA A 365 -3.66 9.36 29.65
C ALA A 365 -4.61 8.37 28.95
N LEU A 366 -4.15 7.68 27.91
CA LEU A 366 -4.85 6.56 27.27
C LEU A 366 -4.71 5.23 28.02
N GLY A 367 -4.03 5.22 29.16
CA GLY A 367 -3.93 4.07 30.06
C GLY A 367 -2.90 3.01 29.67
N PHE A 368 -1.94 3.33 28.79
CA PHE A 368 -0.80 2.45 28.46
C PHE A 368 0.32 2.59 29.49
N ARG A 369 1.08 1.51 29.71
CA ARG A 369 2.27 1.57 30.56
C ARG A 369 3.40 2.22 29.77
N VAL A 370 3.97 3.30 30.30
CA VAL A 370 5.08 4.01 29.68
C VAL A 370 6.34 3.83 30.53
N VAL A 371 7.46 3.52 29.89
CA VAL A 371 8.80 3.55 30.48
C VAL A 371 9.64 4.56 29.70
N ARG A 372 10.49 5.31 30.39
CA ARG A 372 11.41 6.26 29.78
C ARG A 372 12.84 5.84 30.03
N ALA A 373 13.69 5.98 29.03
CA ALA A 373 15.12 5.74 29.12
C ALA A 373 15.88 6.83 28.36
N GLU A 374 17.11 7.11 28.79
CA GLU A 374 18.03 7.98 28.06
C GLU A 374 18.73 7.17 26.95
N ALA A 375 19.13 7.82 25.86
CA ALA A 375 19.74 7.13 24.72
C ALA A 375 21.08 6.44 25.07
N ASP A 376 21.82 6.95 26.06
CA ASP A 376 23.09 6.42 26.53
C ASP A 376 22.97 5.19 27.44
N ALA A 377 21.78 4.95 27.97
CA ALA A 377 21.44 3.77 28.76
C ALA A 377 21.10 2.56 27.87
N ILE A 378 20.80 2.76 26.58
CA ILE A 378 20.43 1.68 25.67
C ILE A 378 21.68 1.01 25.10
N GLU A 379 21.89 -0.27 25.42
CA GLU A 379 23.03 -1.06 24.93
C GLU A 379 22.65 -1.94 23.74
N GLY A 380 21.38 -2.33 23.64
CA GLY A 380 20.90 -3.14 22.53
C GLY A 380 19.38 -3.16 22.44
N ILE A 381 18.85 -3.19 21.22
CA ILE A 381 17.42 -3.40 20.98
C ILE A 381 17.27 -4.59 20.02
N ARG A 382 16.37 -5.51 20.35
CA ARG A 382 16.05 -6.73 19.58
C ARG A 382 14.54 -6.91 19.52
N GLY A 383 14.05 -7.80 18.65
CA GLY A 383 12.60 -8.03 18.49
C GLY A 383 11.93 -6.94 17.66
N GLY A 384 10.61 -7.04 17.45
CA GLY A 384 9.87 -6.20 16.49
C GLY A 384 8.54 -5.68 17.02
N ALA A 385 7.75 -5.03 16.16
CA ALA A 385 6.43 -4.50 16.48
C ALA A 385 5.63 -5.49 17.36
N GLY A 386 5.38 -5.08 18.60
CA GLY A 386 4.63 -5.87 19.59
C GLY A 386 5.46 -6.58 20.65
N ASP A 387 6.75 -6.87 20.45
CA ASP A 387 7.63 -7.51 21.45
C ASP A 387 9.12 -7.20 21.23
N PHE A 388 9.49 -5.94 21.42
CA PHE A 388 10.88 -5.51 21.53
C PHE A 388 11.48 -5.95 22.86
N ALA A 389 12.70 -6.46 22.82
CA ALA A 389 13.58 -6.65 23.98
C ALA A 389 14.67 -5.59 23.96
N VAL A 390 14.82 -4.84 25.05
CA VAL A 390 15.75 -3.72 25.15
C VAL A 390 16.70 -3.98 26.31
N ASP A 391 17.98 -4.05 26.01
CA ASP A 391 19.06 -4.16 26.98
C ASP A 391 19.42 -2.75 27.47
N GLU A 392 19.24 -2.53 28.76
CA GLU A 392 19.54 -1.28 29.44
C GLU A 392 20.76 -1.46 30.34
N ARG A 393 21.71 -0.51 30.25
CA ARG A 393 22.97 -0.53 31.02
C ARG A 393 22.69 -0.59 32.51
N GLY A 394 23.16 -1.66 33.17
CA GLY A 394 22.99 -1.85 34.61
C GLY A 394 21.55 -2.15 35.05
N GLY A 395 20.64 -2.37 34.09
CA GLY A 395 19.23 -2.67 34.32
C GLY A 395 18.86 -4.12 34.00
N ARG A 396 17.58 -4.47 34.22
CA ARG A 396 17.01 -5.72 33.70
C ARG A 396 16.51 -5.49 32.27
N PRO A 397 16.61 -6.46 31.36
CA PRO A 397 16.08 -6.33 30.01
C PRO A 397 14.60 -5.93 30.02
N LEU A 398 14.27 -4.84 29.32
CA LEU A 398 12.92 -4.32 29.19
C LEU A 398 12.22 -4.98 28.00
N ARG A 399 10.89 -5.15 28.09
CA ARG A 399 10.05 -5.72 27.02
C ARG A 399 8.96 -4.72 26.63
N ALA A 400 9.05 -4.13 25.44
CA ALA A 400 8.15 -3.09 24.96
C ALA A 400 7.38 -3.54 23.70
N GLY A 401 6.13 -3.11 23.52
CA GLY A 401 5.37 -3.36 22.29
C GLY A 401 5.64 -2.32 21.21
N ALA A 402 6.03 -1.12 21.62
CA ALA A 402 6.39 -0.01 20.74
C ALA A 402 7.54 0.79 21.36
N ILE A 403 8.35 1.42 20.51
CA ILE A 403 9.43 2.32 20.91
C ILE A 403 9.20 3.68 20.26
N ILE A 404 9.27 4.76 21.02
CA ILE A 404 9.24 6.13 20.51
C ILE A 404 10.60 6.77 20.75
N LEU A 405 11.22 7.24 19.69
CA LEU A 405 12.55 7.86 19.70
C LEU A 405 12.39 9.39 19.64
N ALA A 406 12.65 10.03 20.77
CA ALA A 406 12.62 11.49 20.95
C ALA A 406 14.05 12.02 21.08
N VAL A 407 14.82 11.81 20.02
CA VAL A 407 16.26 12.06 19.94
C VAL A 407 16.52 13.50 19.50
N ARG A 408 17.47 14.20 20.11
CA ARG A 408 17.71 15.63 19.89
C ARG A 408 19.10 15.98 19.36
N SER A 409 20.04 15.05 19.35
CA SER A 409 21.38 15.27 18.82
C SER A 409 21.84 14.14 17.90
N ASP A 410 22.77 14.46 17.01
CA ASP A 410 23.42 13.48 16.15
C ASP A 410 24.23 12.45 16.96
N ASP A 411 24.73 12.83 18.15
CA ASP A 411 25.43 11.93 19.06
C ASP A 411 24.50 10.87 19.65
N GLU A 412 23.31 11.28 20.12
CA GLU A 412 22.29 10.33 20.60
C GLU A 412 21.81 9.43 19.46
N ARG A 413 21.65 10.01 18.26
CA ARG A 413 21.31 9.27 17.04
C ARG A 413 22.36 8.20 16.75
N ALA A 414 23.64 8.57 16.69
CA ALA A 414 24.75 7.65 16.42
C ALA A 414 24.84 6.53 17.46
N ARG A 415 24.59 6.82 18.74
CA ARG A 415 24.54 5.80 19.81
C ARG A 415 23.42 4.79 19.58
N LEU A 416 22.23 5.25 19.22
CA LEU A 416 21.10 4.36 18.92
C LEU A 416 21.31 3.56 17.63
N VAL A 417 21.96 4.15 16.61
CA VAL A 417 22.40 3.39 15.42
C VAL A 417 23.34 2.27 15.84
N SER A 418 24.29 2.54 16.73
CA SER A 418 25.21 1.51 17.25
C SER A 418 24.45 0.40 18.01
N ALA A 419 23.46 0.77 18.83
CA ALA A 419 22.68 -0.18 19.64
C ALA A 419 21.74 -1.10 18.82
N PHE A 420 21.32 -0.67 17.62
CA PHE A 420 20.38 -1.43 16.78
C PHE A 420 21.04 -1.97 15.49
N GLY A 421 22.14 -1.37 15.06
CA GLY A 421 22.89 -1.72 13.85
C GLY A 421 22.29 -1.20 12.54
N ALA A 422 21.36 -0.24 12.55
CA ALA A 422 20.78 0.31 11.31
C ALA A 422 20.42 1.81 11.40
N GLU A 423 20.92 2.63 10.47
CA GLU A 423 20.64 4.08 10.42
C GLU A 423 19.20 4.40 9.97
N SER A 424 18.62 3.51 9.16
CA SER A 424 17.25 3.61 8.63
C SER A 424 16.16 3.67 9.70
N LEU A 425 16.46 3.33 10.95
CA LEU A 425 15.53 3.36 12.08
C LEU A 425 15.22 4.76 12.58
N LEU A 426 16.13 5.70 12.29
CA LEU A 426 16.09 7.07 12.78
C LEU A 426 15.61 8.03 11.69
N GLN A 427 15.21 7.47 10.54
CA GLN A 427 14.67 8.20 9.41
C GLN A 427 13.18 7.88 9.28
N ALA A 428 12.40 8.92 9.02
CA ALA A 428 11.00 8.75 8.68
C ALA A 428 10.89 7.88 7.41
N ARG A 429 9.93 6.96 7.40
CA ARG A 429 9.67 6.09 6.25
C ARG A 429 9.30 6.90 5.02
N ASP A 430 8.51 7.95 5.22
CA ASP A 430 8.14 8.91 4.19
C ASP A 430 7.91 10.28 4.85
N PRO A 431 8.62 11.35 4.44
CA PRO A 431 8.49 12.67 5.05
C PRO A 431 7.08 13.26 5.00
N LEU A 432 6.25 12.86 4.04
CA LEU A 432 4.89 13.38 3.85
C LEU A 432 3.84 12.41 4.42
N TRP A 433 3.91 11.13 4.04
CA TRP A 433 2.86 10.16 4.33
C TRP A 433 3.07 9.36 5.61
N ALA A 434 4.29 9.34 6.13
CA ALA A 434 4.66 8.60 7.34
C ALA A 434 5.74 9.33 8.15
N PRO A 435 5.53 10.62 8.51
CA PRO A 435 6.58 11.49 9.04
C PRO A 435 7.11 11.04 10.41
N VAL A 436 6.32 10.26 11.15
CA VAL A 436 6.64 9.80 12.51
C VAL A 436 6.83 8.29 12.60
N GLU A 437 6.79 7.55 11.50
CA GLU A 437 7.04 6.10 11.48
C GLU A 437 8.42 5.85 10.91
N SER A 438 9.22 4.99 11.56
CA SER A 438 10.49 4.58 10.96
C SER A 438 10.31 3.41 9.99
N TRP A 439 11.41 3.00 9.37
CA TRP A 439 11.46 1.80 8.53
C TRP A 439 11.30 0.48 9.31
N VAL A 440 11.45 0.49 10.64
CA VAL A 440 11.16 -0.67 11.47
C VAL A 440 9.77 -0.52 12.09
N PRO A 441 8.81 -1.41 11.75
CA PRO A 441 7.48 -1.38 12.30
C PRO A 441 7.50 -1.36 13.84
N GLY A 442 6.69 -0.48 14.43
CA GLY A 442 6.60 -0.33 15.89
C GLY A 442 7.63 0.62 16.51
N ILE A 443 8.53 1.20 15.71
CA ILE A 443 9.40 2.31 16.11
C ILE A 443 8.89 3.62 15.49
N PHE A 444 8.72 4.64 16.34
CA PHE A 444 8.19 5.94 15.96
C PHE A 444 9.16 7.07 16.31
N LEU A 445 9.04 8.21 15.64
CA LEU A 445 9.91 9.37 15.78
C LEU A 445 9.13 10.55 16.38
N ALA A 446 9.73 11.25 17.36
CA ALA A 446 9.08 12.32 18.11
C ALA A 446 10.05 13.47 18.42
N ASP A 447 10.48 14.21 17.41
CA ASP A 447 11.42 15.34 17.53
C ASP A 447 10.80 16.61 18.15
N SER A 448 9.48 16.77 18.03
CA SER A 448 8.70 17.91 18.49
C SER A 448 7.47 17.46 19.29
N ALA A 449 6.82 18.38 20.00
CA ALA A 449 5.59 18.04 20.73
C ALA A 449 4.50 17.48 19.80
N VAL A 450 4.31 18.09 18.62
CA VAL A 450 3.32 17.63 17.63
C VAL A 450 3.69 16.23 17.11
N ALA A 451 4.96 16.00 16.78
CA ALA A 451 5.43 14.67 16.41
C ALA A 451 5.25 13.66 17.55
N GLY A 452 5.40 14.06 18.81
CA GLY A 452 5.14 13.22 19.98
C GLY A 452 3.67 12.79 20.10
N TRP A 453 2.73 13.72 19.95
CA TRP A 453 1.29 13.40 19.90
C TRP A 453 0.96 12.48 18.72
N ALA A 454 1.53 12.76 17.54
CA ALA A 454 1.35 11.93 16.35
C ALA A 454 1.93 10.52 16.54
N ALA A 455 3.16 10.40 17.04
CA ALA A 455 3.83 9.12 17.34
C ALA A 455 3.02 8.31 18.36
N ALA A 456 2.51 8.94 19.42
CA ALA A 456 1.63 8.30 20.37
C ALA A 456 0.34 7.77 19.73
N ALA A 457 -0.32 8.55 18.86
CA ALA A 457 -1.51 8.09 18.14
C ALA A 457 -1.23 6.83 17.29
N ARG A 458 -0.10 6.82 16.58
CA ARG A 458 0.31 5.67 15.76
C ARG A 458 0.68 4.46 16.63
N ALA A 459 1.39 4.69 17.74
CA ALA A 459 1.71 3.66 18.72
C ALA A 459 0.45 3.05 19.35
N VAL A 460 -0.57 3.85 19.67
CA VAL A 460 -1.87 3.38 20.18
C VAL A 460 -2.57 2.48 19.16
N GLY A 461 -2.48 2.79 17.87
CA GLY A 461 -3.00 1.91 16.81
C GLY A 461 -2.39 0.50 16.84
N LEU A 462 -1.11 0.38 17.21
CA LEU A 462 -0.43 -0.90 17.41
C LEU A 462 -0.75 -1.54 18.76
N LEU A 463 -0.54 -0.80 19.86
CA LEU A 463 -0.68 -1.30 21.23
C LEU A 463 -2.12 -1.63 21.59
N GLY A 464 -3.07 -0.79 21.18
CA GLY A 464 -4.50 -0.95 21.43
C GLY A 464 -5.13 -2.10 20.66
N ARG A 465 -4.52 -2.54 19.55
CA ARG A 465 -4.94 -3.75 18.84
C ARG A 465 -4.69 -5.01 19.68
N GLY A 466 -3.66 -5.00 20.52
CA GLY A 466 -3.29 -6.11 21.41
C GLY A 466 -2.71 -7.34 20.72
N TRP A 467 -2.63 -7.35 19.38
CA TRP A 467 -2.00 -8.40 18.60
C TRP A 467 -1.48 -7.87 17.26
N VAL A 468 -0.43 -8.51 16.73
CA VAL A 468 0.07 -8.29 15.37
C VAL A 468 -0.07 -9.58 14.57
N GLN A 469 -0.52 -9.45 13.32
CA GLN A 469 -0.50 -10.56 12.38
C GLN A 469 0.92 -10.74 11.85
N ILE A 470 1.50 -11.92 12.05
CA ILE A 470 2.77 -12.28 11.44
C ILE A 470 2.58 -12.33 9.93
N GLN A 471 3.49 -11.70 9.17
CA GLN A 471 3.42 -11.66 7.71
C GLN A 471 4.01 -12.94 7.08
N PRO A 472 3.33 -13.53 6.10
CA PRO A 472 3.69 -14.67 5.24
C PRO A 472 5.10 -14.79 4.74
N ILE A 473 5.58 -13.60 4.44
CA ILE A 473 6.76 -13.34 3.66
C ILE A 473 8.02 -13.49 4.50
N VAL A 474 7.86 -13.83 5.79
CA VAL A 474 8.96 -14.14 6.70
C VAL A 474 9.86 -15.20 6.09
N ALA A 475 11.14 -14.88 5.99
CA ALA A 475 12.14 -15.80 5.52
C ALA A 475 12.19 -17.05 6.42
N ARG A 476 12.35 -18.24 5.84
CA ARG A 476 12.52 -19.48 6.58
C ARG A 476 13.91 -20.04 6.35
N VAL A 477 14.53 -20.57 7.42
CA VAL A 477 15.85 -21.21 7.36
C VAL A 477 15.66 -22.71 7.44
N ASP A 478 16.14 -23.42 6.41
CA ASP A 478 16.36 -24.85 6.45
C ASP A 478 17.62 -25.12 7.28
N VAL A 479 17.40 -25.56 8.53
CA VAL A 479 18.48 -25.88 9.48
C VAL A 479 19.39 -27.00 8.97
N ALA A 480 18.92 -27.88 8.08
CA ALA A 480 19.74 -28.95 7.51
C ALA A 480 20.76 -28.44 6.49
N ARG A 481 20.47 -27.31 5.84
CA ARG A 481 21.35 -26.63 4.87
C ARG A 481 22.11 -25.46 5.48
N CYS A 482 21.68 -24.96 6.64
CA CYS A 482 22.35 -23.87 7.32
C CYS A 482 23.74 -24.30 7.81
N ARG A 483 24.74 -23.43 7.61
CA ARG A 483 26.12 -23.63 8.06
C ARG A 483 26.59 -22.61 9.10
N GLY A 484 25.68 -21.78 9.63
CA GLY A 484 26.01 -20.79 10.65
C GLY A 484 26.92 -19.63 10.24
N CYS A 485 27.08 -19.33 8.94
CA CYS A 485 28.07 -18.34 8.50
C CYS A 485 27.77 -16.87 8.87
N GLY A 486 26.53 -16.55 9.24
CA GLY A 486 26.16 -15.21 9.69
C GLY A 486 25.93 -14.16 8.59
N ASP A 487 26.24 -14.44 7.32
CA ASP A 487 26.02 -13.51 6.19
C ASP A 487 24.58 -12.93 6.18
N CYS A 488 23.60 -13.79 6.40
CA CYS A 488 22.19 -13.43 6.46
C CYS A 488 21.83 -12.43 7.60
N VAL A 489 22.59 -12.45 8.70
CA VAL A 489 22.46 -11.51 9.81
C VAL A 489 23.02 -10.14 9.38
N ALA A 490 24.20 -10.14 8.77
CA ALA A 490 24.87 -8.91 8.33
C ALA A 490 24.09 -8.14 7.25
N VAL A 491 23.43 -8.85 6.34
CA VAL A 491 22.68 -8.20 5.23
C VAL A 491 21.25 -7.84 5.58
N CYS A 492 20.73 -8.21 6.76
CA CYS A 492 19.34 -7.92 7.10
C CYS A 492 19.17 -6.47 7.55
N PRO A 493 18.48 -5.60 6.79
CA PRO A 493 18.32 -4.19 7.18
C PRO A 493 17.33 -4.00 8.34
N PHE A 494 16.66 -5.08 8.76
CA PHE A 494 15.63 -5.07 9.79
C PHE A 494 16.06 -5.77 11.09
N GLY A 495 17.30 -6.29 11.15
CA GLY A 495 17.78 -7.08 12.30
C GLY A 495 16.96 -8.35 12.56
N ALA A 496 16.28 -8.88 11.53
CA ALA A 496 15.36 -10.00 11.67
C ALA A 496 16.05 -11.35 11.81
N LEU A 497 17.35 -11.47 11.54
CA LEU A 497 18.08 -12.73 11.63
C LEU A 497 19.11 -12.67 12.76
N ARG A 498 19.30 -13.81 13.43
CA ARG A 498 20.36 -14.03 14.42
C ARG A 498 20.94 -15.43 14.29
N LEU A 499 22.13 -15.64 14.84
CA LEU A 499 22.67 -16.97 15.06
C LEU A 499 22.24 -17.46 16.44
N VAL A 500 21.73 -18.68 16.53
CA VAL A 500 21.38 -19.37 17.78
C VAL A 500 22.11 -20.70 17.83
N GLU A 501 22.70 -21.01 18.98
CA GLU A 501 23.27 -22.35 19.21
C GLU A 501 22.12 -23.35 19.38
N GLU A 502 22.13 -24.43 18.61
CA GLU A 502 21.22 -25.56 18.78
C GLU A 502 21.98 -26.77 19.30
N ASP A 503 21.60 -27.26 20.49
CA ASP A 503 22.12 -28.49 21.08
C ASP A 503 20.98 -29.42 21.57
N PRO A 504 20.87 -30.65 21.05
CA PRO A 504 21.59 -31.18 19.88
C PRO A 504 21.07 -30.52 18.58
N PRO A 505 21.91 -30.42 17.53
CA PRO A 505 21.48 -29.83 16.27
C PRO A 505 20.33 -30.64 15.67
N ARG A 506 19.24 -29.96 15.27
CA ARG A 506 18.05 -30.60 14.65
C ARG A 506 18.35 -31.25 13.29
N SER A 507 19.45 -30.85 12.67
CA SER A 507 19.90 -31.39 11.39
C SER A 507 20.50 -32.80 11.56
N PRO A 508 20.00 -33.80 10.83
CA PRO A 508 20.63 -35.13 10.77
C PRO A 508 22.09 -35.09 10.30
N ARG A 509 22.47 -34.05 9.55
CA ARG A 509 23.82 -33.87 9.00
C ARG A 509 24.87 -33.56 10.05
N TRP A 510 24.47 -32.90 11.13
CA TRP A 510 25.38 -32.37 12.15
C TRP A 510 25.23 -33.07 13.50
N GLN A 511 24.56 -34.24 13.54
CA GLN A 511 24.36 -35.01 14.76
C GLN A 511 25.71 -35.35 15.42
N GLY A 512 25.90 -34.90 16.66
CA GLY A 512 27.12 -35.14 17.45
C GLY A 512 28.12 -33.97 17.48
N GLU A 513 27.82 -32.85 16.83
CA GLU A 513 28.61 -31.61 16.96
C GLU A 513 28.00 -30.68 18.02
N GLU A 514 28.79 -30.32 19.04
CA GLU A 514 28.42 -29.32 20.05
C GLU A 514 28.67 -27.89 19.50
N GLY A 515 27.78 -26.95 19.83
CA GLY A 515 27.98 -25.52 19.53
C GLY A 515 27.68 -25.09 18.08
N LEU A 516 26.89 -25.86 17.32
CA LEU A 516 26.49 -25.45 15.98
C LEU A 516 25.51 -24.27 16.05
N ALA A 517 25.97 -23.10 15.60
CA ALA A 517 25.13 -21.93 15.47
C ALA A 517 24.33 -21.98 14.16
N VAL A 518 23.00 -21.93 14.22
CA VAL A 518 22.12 -21.87 13.04
C VAL A 518 21.45 -20.50 12.95
N ALA A 519 21.16 -20.06 11.73
CA ALA A 519 20.41 -18.83 11.53
C ALA A 519 18.95 -19.04 11.93
N GLN A 520 18.40 -18.11 12.71
CA GLN A 520 17.00 -18.07 13.10
C GLN A 520 16.41 -16.71 12.72
N VAL A 521 15.20 -16.75 12.15
CA VAL A 521 14.46 -15.56 11.73
C VAL A 521 13.44 -15.19 12.80
N SER A 522 13.43 -13.92 13.20
CA SER A 522 12.38 -13.29 13.96
C SER A 522 11.22 -12.96 13.02
N GLU A 523 10.13 -13.71 13.16
CA GLU A 523 8.94 -13.54 12.30
C GLU A 523 8.29 -12.15 12.46
N ALA A 524 8.43 -11.52 13.63
CA ALA A 524 7.90 -10.19 13.90
C ALA A 524 8.69 -9.06 13.20
N LEU A 525 9.96 -9.30 12.88
CA LEU A 525 10.85 -8.31 12.27
C LEU A 525 10.97 -8.46 10.75
N CYS A 526 10.86 -9.69 10.25
CA CYS A 526 11.13 -9.96 8.85
C CYS A 526 10.08 -9.29 7.94
N GLN A 527 10.54 -8.37 7.09
CA GLN A 527 9.70 -7.72 6.07
C GLN A 527 9.67 -8.49 4.74
N GLY A 528 10.26 -9.69 4.68
CA GLY A 528 10.26 -10.53 3.47
C GLY A 528 10.98 -9.93 2.25
N CYS A 529 11.92 -9.00 2.45
CA CYS A 529 12.61 -8.33 1.34
C CYS A 529 13.50 -9.25 0.47
N GLY A 530 13.84 -10.44 0.95
CA GLY A 530 14.66 -11.41 0.22
C GLY A 530 16.17 -11.14 0.21
N ALA A 531 16.67 -10.11 0.90
CA ALA A 531 18.12 -9.83 0.95
C ALA A 531 18.91 -11.04 1.49
N CYS A 532 18.46 -11.64 2.59
CA CYS A 532 19.11 -12.82 3.17
C CYS A 532 19.07 -14.05 2.26
N LEU A 533 18.01 -14.22 1.45
CA LEU A 533 17.89 -15.28 0.45
C LEU A 533 18.99 -15.15 -0.62
N ALA A 534 19.15 -13.94 -1.18
CA ALA A 534 20.12 -13.68 -2.25
C ALA A 534 21.58 -13.88 -1.81
N HIS A 535 21.87 -13.69 -0.52
CA HIS A 535 23.21 -13.82 0.04
C HIS A 535 23.49 -15.18 0.69
N CYS A 536 22.51 -16.08 0.79
CA CYS A 536 22.71 -17.37 1.44
C CYS A 536 23.54 -18.30 0.53
N PRO A 537 24.80 -18.63 0.87
CA PRO A 537 25.68 -19.39 -0.03
C PRO A 537 25.27 -20.87 -0.15
N THR A 538 24.48 -21.38 0.79
CA THR A 538 24.02 -22.78 0.80
C THR A 538 22.58 -22.93 0.30
N GLY A 539 21.90 -21.83 -0.06
CA GLY A 539 20.48 -21.86 -0.39
C GLY A 539 19.60 -22.35 0.77
N ALA A 540 20.04 -22.17 2.02
CA ALA A 540 19.29 -22.57 3.21
C ALA A 540 18.11 -21.64 3.52
N ILE A 541 18.06 -20.45 2.93
CA ILE A 541 16.99 -19.47 3.20
C ILE A 541 15.99 -19.54 2.06
N THR A 542 14.69 -19.50 2.38
CA THR A 542 13.60 -19.35 1.40
C THR A 542 12.74 -18.14 1.75
N ALA A 543 12.18 -17.48 0.73
CA ALA A 543 11.13 -16.48 0.96
C ALA A 543 9.86 -17.24 1.37
N GLY A 544 9.30 -16.96 2.55
CA GLY A 544 8.26 -17.79 3.21
C GLY A 544 6.99 -18.08 2.40
N SER A 545 6.78 -17.39 1.27
CA SER A 545 5.65 -17.53 0.37
C SER A 545 5.97 -18.20 -0.98
N SER A 546 7.20 -18.64 -1.23
CA SER A 546 7.57 -19.35 -2.48
C SER A 546 8.60 -20.43 -2.20
N SER A 547 8.21 -21.70 -2.30
CA SER A 547 9.14 -22.83 -2.24
C SER A 547 9.56 -23.32 -3.62
N ASP A 548 10.70 -24.01 -3.71
CA ASP A 548 11.18 -24.63 -4.94
C ASP A 548 10.11 -25.55 -5.54
N ARG A 549 9.44 -26.36 -4.71
CA ARG A 549 8.33 -27.23 -5.12
C ARG A 549 7.18 -26.46 -5.78
N GLN A 550 6.85 -25.27 -5.28
CA GLN A 550 5.83 -24.43 -5.89
C GLN A 550 6.25 -23.93 -7.28
N VAL A 551 7.52 -23.58 -7.45
CA VAL A 551 8.08 -23.15 -8.74
C VAL A 551 8.13 -24.32 -9.72
N GLU A 552 8.59 -25.49 -9.29
CA GLU A 552 8.63 -26.72 -10.09
C GLU A 552 7.23 -27.09 -10.59
N ALA A 553 6.22 -27.10 -9.72
CA ALA A 553 4.83 -27.38 -10.13
C ALA A 553 4.27 -26.37 -11.14
N MET A 554 4.68 -25.10 -11.03
CA MET A 554 4.33 -24.07 -12.02
C MET A 554 4.97 -24.39 -13.37
N LEU A 555 6.26 -24.75 -13.39
CA LEU A 555 6.99 -25.09 -14.61
C LEU A 555 6.43 -26.36 -15.27
N GLU A 556 6.17 -27.41 -14.49
CA GLU A 556 5.55 -28.65 -14.98
C GLU A 556 4.20 -28.37 -15.66
N ALA A 557 3.36 -27.53 -15.05
CA ALA A 557 2.07 -27.15 -15.61
C ALA A 557 2.17 -26.29 -16.89
N MET A 558 3.28 -25.58 -17.11
CA MET A 558 3.53 -24.85 -18.36
C MET A 558 4.13 -25.73 -19.47
N LEU A 559 4.68 -26.90 -19.11
CA LEU A 559 5.34 -27.83 -20.05
C LEU A 559 4.48 -29.05 -20.41
N ALA A 560 3.40 -29.30 -19.66
CA ALA A 560 2.41 -30.34 -19.90
C ALA A 560 1.41 -29.92 -20.98
#